data_AF-A0A7I8C5Z9-F1
#
_entry.id   AF-A0A7I8C5Z9-F1
#
_cell.length_a   1.000
_cell.length_b   1.000
_cell.length_c   1.000
_cell.angle_alpha   90.00
_cell.angle_beta   90.00
_cell.angle_gamma   90.00
#
_symmetry.space_group_name_H-M   'P 1'
#
loop_
_entity.id
_entity.type
_entity.pdbx_description
1 polymer ?
#
loop_
_entity_poly.entity_id
_entity_poly.type
_entity_poly.pdbx_seq_one_letter_code
_entity_poly.pdbx_strand_id
1 'polypeptide(L)'
;MADDKKKRREPTPDTLTIELSKTITLGGGGDDTVYTEIVLHEPNLDQLSTFIKKAAKEGALEAMKWLVSSVSAVPLNVLAKVGVRDYYKAQNYLTEFISPPDEDDPEGNGEGSPESGSTPSD
;
A
#
# COMPACT_ATOMS: atom_id res chain seq x y z
N MET A 1 -8.01 23.44 -26.46
CA MET A 1 -8.59 22.30 -25.74
C MET A 1 -7.44 21.61 -25.01
N ALA A 2 -7.50 21.47 -23.69
CA ALA A 2 -6.50 20.72 -22.95
C ALA A 2 -6.85 19.24 -23.05
N ASP A 3 -5.99 18.46 -23.69
CA ASP A 3 -6.06 17.01 -23.75
C ASP A 3 -5.90 16.43 -22.35
N ASP A 4 -7.02 16.25 -21.66
CA ASP A 4 -7.15 15.42 -20.47
C ASP A 4 -6.92 13.97 -20.88
N LYS A 5 -5.64 13.58 -21.00
CA LYS A 5 -5.25 12.18 -21.06
C LYS A 5 -5.56 11.58 -19.70
N LYS A 6 -6.82 11.14 -19.51
CA LYS A 6 -7.19 10.06 -18.59
C LYS A 6 -6.22 8.92 -18.84
N LYS A 7 -5.13 8.90 -18.06
CA LYS A 7 -4.10 7.87 -18.09
C LYS A 7 -4.81 6.63 -17.55
N ARG A 8 -5.39 5.84 -18.46
CA ARG A 8 -5.99 4.54 -18.12
C ARG A 8 -4.97 3.84 -17.23
N ARG A 9 -5.30 3.62 -15.96
CA ARG A 9 -4.44 2.85 -15.07
C ARG A 9 -4.26 1.49 -15.75
N GLU A 10 -3.02 1.17 -16.10
CA GLU A 10 -2.72 -0.17 -16.58
C GLU A 10 -3.13 -1.15 -15.47
N PRO A 11 -3.67 -2.33 -15.81
CA PRO A 11 -4.07 -3.29 -14.80
C PRO A 11 -2.84 -3.67 -13.97
N THR A 12 -2.93 -3.50 -12.65
CA THR A 12 -1.91 -3.98 -11.72
C THR A 12 -1.75 -5.49 -11.93
N PRO A 13 -0.52 -6.01 -12.11
CA PRO A 13 -0.33 -7.44 -12.34
C PRO A 13 -0.67 -8.25 -11.08
N ASP A 14 -1.13 -9.50 -11.26
CA ASP A 14 -1.49 -10.41 -10.15
C ASP A 14 -0.28 -10.80 -9.28
N THR A 15 0.94 -10.60 -9.76
CA THR A 15 2.18 -10.97 -9.07
C THR A 15 3.31 -9.98 -9.38
N LEU A 16 4.12 -9.67 -8.37
CA LEU A 16 5.33 -8.86 -8.48
C LEU A 16 6.52 -9.53 -7.80
N THR A 17 7.60 -9.74 -8.53
CA THR A 17 8.88 -10.21 -7.97
C THR A 17 9.81 -9.03 -7.69
N ILE A 18 10.31 -8.95 -6.46
CA ILE A 18 11.28 -7.94 -6.02
C ILE A 18 12.58 -8.66 -5.65
N GLU A 19 13.63 -8.47 -6.44
CA GLU A 19 14.97 -8.92 -6.08
C GLU A 19 15.47 -8.14 -4.85
N LEU A 20 15.94 -8.87 -3.84
CA LEU A 20 16.47 -8.29 -2.63
C LEU A 20 17.86 -7.72 -2.89
N SER A 21 18.06 -6.46 -2.50
CA SER A 21 19.38 -5.81 -2.57
C SER A 21 20.44 -6.51 -1.72
N LYS A 22 20.02 -7.31 -0.73
CA LYS A 22 20.86 -8.12 0.14
C LYS A 22 20.19 -9.46 0.39
N THR A 23 20.93 -10.54 0.19
CA THR A 23 20.50 -11.89 0.56
C THR A 23 20.27 -11.96 2.07
N ILE A 24 19.16 -12.58 2.47
CA ILE A 24 18.84 -12.82 3.87
C ILE A 24 18.84 -14.32 4.10
N THR A 25 19.64 -14.78 5.06
CA THR A 25 19.62 -16.18 5.50
C THR A 25 18.88 -16.30 6.81
N LEU A 26 17.92 -17.23 6.86
CA LEU A 26 17.20 -17.61 8.06
C LEU A 26 17.58 -19.05 8.41
N GLY A 27 18.30 -19.24 9.50
CA GLY A 27 18.80 -20.53 9.93
C GLY A 27 20.03 -20.40 10.84
N GLY A 28 20.41 -21.52 11.42
CA GLY A 28 21.49 -21.63 12.41
C GLY A 28 21.94 -23.08 12.54
N GLY A 29 22.29 -23.70 11.41
CA GLY A 29 22.81 -25.07 11.34
C GLY A 29 21.91 -26.02 10.55
N GLY A 30 22.37 -26.43 9.37
CA GLY A 30 21.81 -27.51 8.55
C GLY A 30 20.71 -27.09 7.57
N ASP A 31 19.71 -26.34 8.04
CA ASP A 31 18.49 -26.01 7.28
C ASP A 31 18.33 -24.50 7.06
N ASP A 32 19.35 -23.89 6.46
CA ASP A 32 19.34 -22.45 6.16
C ASP A 32 18.42 -22.16 4.98
N THR A 33 17.37 -21.35 5.20
CA THR A 33 16.53 -20.81 4.12
C THR A 33 17.13 -19.50 3.64
N VAL A 34 17.45 -19.43 2.35
CA VAL A 34 18.04 -18.26 1.72
C VAL A 34 16.97 -17.50 0.94
N TYR A 35 16.82 -16.22 1.25
CA TYR A 35 15.91 -15.31 0.57
C TYR A 35 16.74 -14.36 -0.30
N THR A 36 16.54 -14.45 -1.61
CA THR A 36 17.13 -13.55 -2.62
C THR A 36 16.09 -12.64 -3.27
N GLU A 37 14.81 -12.94 -3.10
CA GLU A 37 13.70 -12.20 -3.68
C GLU A 37 12.46 -12.27 -2.77
N ILE A 38 11.52 -11.35 -3.00
CA ILE A 38 10.16 -11.39 -2.45
C ILE A 38 9.21 -11.50 -3.65
N VAL A 39 8.45 -12.59 -3.69
CA VAL A 39 7.37 -12.76 -4.67
C VAL A 39 6.06 -12.36 -4.00
N LEU A 40 5.44 -11.28 -4.45
CA LEU A 40 4.17 -10.77 -3.93
C LEU A 40 3.03 -11.22 -4.82
N HIS A 41 1.91 -11.59 -4.21
CA HIS A 41 0.66 -11.89 -4.91
C HIS A 41 -0.42 -10.85 -4.59
N GLU A 42 -1.43 -10.76 -5.45
CA GLU A 42 -2.66 -10.01 -5.16
C GLU A 42 -3.27 -10.47 -3.81
N PRO A 43 -3.57 -9.53 -2.89
CA PRO A 43 -4.23 -9.86 -1.64
C PRO A 43 -5.70 -10.25 -1.85
N ASN A 44 -6.18 -11.27 -1.14
CA ASN A 44 -7.60 -11.62 -1.14
C ASN A 44 -8.42 -10.77 -0.13
N LEU A 45 -9.75 -10.91 -0.18
CA LEU A 45 -10.66 -10.15 0.69
C LEU A 45 -10.44 -10.38 2.19
N ASP A 46 -10.06 -11.60 2.60
CA ASP A 46 -9.77 -11.91 4.00
C ASP A 46 -8.50 -11.19 4.47
N GLN A 47 -7.47 -11.17 3.61
CA GLN A 47 -6.23 -10.46 3.86
C GLN A 47 -6.44 -8.96 3.94
N LEU A 48 -7.25 -8.38 3.04
CA LEU A 48 -7.63 -6.97 3.10
C LEU A 48 -8.40 -6.64 4.40
N SER A 49 -9.39 -7.46 4.76
CA SER A 49 -10.14 -7.26 6.02
C SER A 49 -9.24 -7.27 7.24
N THR A 50 -8.27 -8.19 7.27
CA THR A 50 -7.30 -8.32 8.36
C THR A 50 -6.32 -7.15 8.37
N PHE A 51 -5.85 -6.69 7.21
CA PHE A 51 -5.03 -5.48 7.08
C PHE A 51 -5.72 -4.26 7.69
N ILE A 52 -6.99 -4.01 7.34
CA ILE A 52 -7.78 -2.87 7.86
C ILE A 52 -7.86 -2.92 9.40
N LYS A 53 -8.20 -4.09 9.95
CA LYS A 53 -8.27 -4.29 11.42
C LYS A 53 -6.93 -4.06 12.09
N LYS A 54 -5.85 -4.57 11.50
CA LYS A 54 -4.49 -4.44 12.05
C LYS A 54 -3.98 -3.01 11.94
N ALA A 55 -4.28 -2.30 10.86
CA ALA A 55 -3.91 -0.89 10.68
C ALA A 55 -4.57 -0.01 11.77
N ALA A 56 -5.84 -0.27 12.09
CA ALA A 56 -6.55 0.44 13.15
C ALA A 56 -6.01 0.15 14.56
N LYS A 57 -5.49 -1.06 14.80
CA LYS A 57 -5.04 -1.51 16.14
C LYS A 57 -3.56 -1.27 16.40
N GLU A 58 -2.71 -1.49 15.40
CA GLU A 58 -1.24 -1.58 15.52
C GLU A 58 -0.52 -0.55 14.65
N GLY A 59 -1.25 0.19 13.81
CA GLY A 59 -0.70 1.20 12.91
C GLY A 59 -0.36 0.67 11.52
N ALA A 60 -0.25 1.61 10.57
CA ALA A 60 -0.09 1.30 9.14
C ALA A 60 1.16 0.48 8.82
N LEU A 61 2.29 0.77 9.49
CA LEU A 61 3.55 0.06 9.25
C LEU A 61 3.45 -1.42 9.65
N GLU A 62 2.89 -1.72 10.83
CA GLU A 62 2.76 -3.10 11.32
C GLU A 62 1.69 -3.89 10.56
N ALA A 63 0.66 -3.21 10.05
CA ALA A 63 -0.32 -3.81 9.14
C ALA A 63 0.30 -4.13 7.78
N MET A 64 1.09 -3.22 7.22
CA MET A 64 1.74 -3.41 5.92
C MET A 64 2.81 -4.50 5.96
N LYS A 65 3.65 -4.56 7.01
CA LYS A 65 4.59 -5.68 7.22
C LYS A 65 3.87 -7.02 7.27
N TRP A 66 2.74 -7.09 7.97
CA TRP A 66 1.90 -8.29 8.03
C TRP A 66 1.35 -8.66 6.65
N LEU A 67 0.84 -7.69 5.89
CA LEU A 67 0.29 -7.94 4.56
C LEU A 67 1.36 -8.47 3.61
N VAL A 68 2.52 -7.82 3.55
CA VAL A 68 3.69 -8.28 2.77
C VAL A 68 4.04 -9.72 3.15
N SER A 69 4.09 -10.04 4.45
CA SER A 69 4.38 -11.40 4.91
C SER A 69 3.32 -12.40 4.47
N SER A 70 2.05 -12.02 4.56
CA SER A 70 0.91 -12.88 4.23
C SER A 70 0.83 -13.22 2.74
N VAL A 71 1.13 -12.25 1.85
CA VAL A 71 1.02 -12.43 0.39
C VAL A 71 2.30 -12.92 -0.28
N SER A 72 3.42 -13.02 0.44
CA SER A 72 4.70 -13.52 -0.10
C SER A 72 5.22 -14.80 0.54
N ALA A 73 4.55 -15.27 1.61
CA ALA A 73 5.05 -16.33 2.49
C ALA A 73 6.44 -16.02 3.11
N VAL A 74 6.92 -14.78 3.04
CA VAL A 74 8.17 -14.37 3.70
C VAL A 74 7.88 -14.07 5.18
N PRO A 75 8.55 -14.74 6.13
CA PRO A 75 8.33 -14.51 7.56
C PRO A 75 8.64 -13.07 8.02
N LEU A 76 7.92 -12.57 9.03
CA LEU A 76 8.13 -11.21 9.57
C LEU A 76 9.57 -10.95 10.06
N ASN A 77 10.24 -11.96 10.60
CA ASN A 77 11.64 -11.85 11.05
C ASN A 77 12.64 -11.74 9.88
N VAL A 78 12.27 -12.19 8.68
CA VAL A 78 13.02 -11.96 7.44
C VAL A 78 12.72 -10.55 6.93
N LEU A 79 11.45 -10.13 6.90
CA LEU A 79 11.07 -8.77 6.50
C LEU A 79 11.72 -7.68 7.37
N ALA A 80 11.93 -7.94 8.66
CA ALA A 80 12.66 -7.03 9.54
C ALA A 80 14.12 -6.79 9.12
N LYS A 81 14.71 -7.69 8.30
CA LYS A 81 16.07 -7.59 7.77
C LYS A 81 16.10 -7.07 6.32
N VAL A 82 14.95 -6.91 5.67
CA VAL A 82 14.84 -6.41 4.29
C VAL A 82 15.27 -4.94 4.24
N GLY A 83 15.97 -4.57 3.17
CA GLY A 83 16.33 -3.18 2.92
C GLY A 83 15.08 -2.32 2.72
N VAL A 84 15.04 -1.13 3.34
CA VAL A 84 13.87 -0.24 3.30
C VAL A 84 13.41 0.11 1.86
N ARG A 85 14.34 0.16 0.90
CA ARG A 85 14.02 0.39 -0.52
C ARG A 85 13.20 -0.75 -1.12
N ASP A 86 13.54 -1.99 -0.80
CA ASP A 86 12.82 -3.17 -1.31
C ASP A 86 11.48 -3.32 -0.61
N TYR A 87 11.42 -2.98 0.68
CA TYR A 87 10.16 -2.85 1.41
C TYR A 87 9.22 -1.81 0.77
N TYR A 88 9.70 -0.63 0.40
CA TYR A 88 8.85 0.39 -0.25
C TYR A 88 8.37 -0.03 -1.65
N LYS A 89 9.14 -0.82 -2.40
CA LYS A 89 8.64 -1.42 -3.65
C LYS A 89 7.45 -2.34 -3.38
N ALA A 90 7.55 -3.17 -2.33
CA ALA A 90 6.46 -4.07 -1.93
C ALA A 90 5.22 -3.29 -1.46
N GLN A 91 5.44 -2.25 -0.66
CA GLN A 91 4.37 -1.37 -0.20
C GLN A 91 3.65 -0.71 -1.37
N ASN A 92 4.39 -0.12 -2.32
CA ASN A 92 3.79 0.57 -3.46
C ASN A 92 2.90 -0.36 -4.30
N TYR A 93 3.35 -1.58 -4.56
CA TYR A 93 2.53 -2.58 -5.25
C TYR A 93 1.24 -2.89 -4.49
N LEU A 94 1.33 -3.15 -3.18
CA LEU A 94 0.16 -3.50 -2.37
C LEU A 94 -0.80 -2.32 -2.17
N THR A 95 -0.32 -1.08 -2.20
CA THR A 95 -1.19 0.09 -2.10
C THR A 95 -2.16 0.23 -3.27
N GLU A 96 -1.86 -0.37 -4.43
CA GLU A 96 -2.77 -0.38 -5.59
C GLU A 96 -4.03 -1.22 -5.35
N PHE A 97 -3.99 -2.18 -4.41
CA PHE A 97 -5.11 -3.07 -4.11
C PHE A 97 -5.91 -2.68 -2.86
N ILE A 98 -5.26 -2.04 -1.89
CA ILE A 98 -5.87 -1.76 -0.57
C ILE A 98 -6.41 -0.33 -0.45
N SER A 99 -5.96 0.58 -1.32
CA SER A 99 -6.56 1.90 -1.46
C SER A 99 -7.73 1.77 -2.43
N PRO A 100 -8.95 2.25 -2.10
CA PRO A 100 -9.99 2.35 -3.09
C PRO A 100 -9.45 3.19 -4.26
N PRO A 101 -9.80 2.86 -5.52
CA PRO A 101 -9.46 3.74 -6.63
C PRO A 101 -10.02 5.11 -6.26
N ASP A 102 -9.19 6.15 -6.26
CA ASP A 102 -9.65 7.51 -6.05
C ASP A 102 -10.83 7.74 -7.00
N GLU A 103 -12.05 7.71 -6.47
CA GLU A 103 -13.16 8.38 -7.12
C GLU A 103 -12.72 9.83 -7.12
N ASP A 104 -12.50 10.39 -8.32
CA ASP A 104 -12.15 11.79 -8.57
C ASP A 104 -12.45 12.66 -7.35
N ASP A 105 -11.40 13.12 -6.65
CA ASP A 105 -11.51 14.14 -5.61
C ASP A 105 -12.39 15.26 -6.20
N PRO A 106 -13.65 15.44 -5.74
CA PRO A 106 -14.41 16.57 -6.20
C PRO A 106 -13.78 17.78 -5.52
N GLU A 107 -12.82 18.39 -6.22
CA GLU A 107 -12.49 19.80 -6.01
C GLU A 107 -13.82 20.56 -5.97
N GLY A 108 -14.20 21.00 -4.77
CA GLY A 108 -15.33 21.88 -4.53
C GLY A 108 -16.49 21.26 -3.75
N ASN A 109 -16.56 21.52 -2.45
CA ASN A 109 -17.36 22.67 -2.00
C ASN A 109 -17.07 23.03 -0.53
N GLY A 110 -16.32 24.10 -0.34
CA GLY A 110 -16.25 24.87 0.90
C GLY A 110 -16.50 26.34 0.54
N GLU A 111 -17.59 26.56 -0.19
CA GLU A 111 -18.16 27.87 -0.48
C GLU A 111 -18.21 28.72 0.79
N GLY A 112 -17.87 30.00 0.64
CA GLY A 112 -17.57 30.91 1.73
C GLY A 112 -18.68 31.05 2.75
N SER A 113 -18.27 31.46 3.95
CA SER A 113 -19.17 32.03 4.94
C SER A 113 -20.12 33.03 4.29
N PRO A 114 -21.45 32.80 4.30
CA PRO A 114 -22.39 33.87 4.02
C PRO A 114 -22.53 34.69 5.31
N GLU A 115 -21.58 35.58 5.58
CA GLU A 115 -21.80 36.61 6.60
C GLU A 115 -22.34 37.88 5.92
N SER A 116 -23.67 37.89 5.85
CA SER A 116 -24.53 39.07 5.94
C SER A 116 -24.32 40.19 4.92
N GLY A 117 -25.01 40.04 3.78
CA GLY A 117 -25.56 41.20 3.09
C GLY A 117 -26.61 41.89 3.97
N SER A 118 -26.22 42.90 4.72
CA SER A 118 -27.14 43.93 5.21
C SER A 118 -27.21 45.05 4.19
N THR A 119 -28.22 45.02 3.32
CA THR A 119 -28.82 46.21 2.70
C THR A 119 -30.31 45.89 2.46
N PRO A 120 -31.26 46.85 2.34
CA PRO A 120 -31.12 48.31 2.26
C PRO A 120 -32.22 49.13 3.02
N SER A 121 -32.13 50.48 2.85
CA SER A 121 -33.21 51.51 2.90
C SER A 121 -33.69 51.97 4.30
N ASP A 122 -33.83 53.25 4.62
CA ASP A 122 -34.23 54.47 3.89
C ASP A 122 -33.33 55.68 4.22
#